data_AF-A0A2K4FUA2-F1
#
_entry.id   AF-A0A2K4FUA2-F1
#
_cell.length_a   1.000
_cell.length_b   1.000
_cell.length_c   1.000
_cell.angle_alpha   90.00
_cell.angle_beta   90.00
_cell.angle_gamma   90.00
#
_symmetry.space_group_name_H-M   'P 1'
#
loop_
_entity.id
_entity.type
_entity.pdbx_description
1 polymer ?
#
loop_
_entity_poly.entity_id
_entity_poly.type
_entity_poly.pdbx_seq_one_letter_code
_entity_poly.pdbx_strand_id
1 'polypeptide(L)'
;PMGTGGSIQTVTLAVLKPGTHEVIDRFLFAHEIHRGEMYWAMAQLFMQQGPHALPTFPYPPRDWNNEDVSFNLARRLAPKVQWPAEM
;
A
#
# COMPACT_ATOMS: atom_id res chain seq x y z
N PRO A 1 -3.15 16.33 35.81
CA PRO A 1 -3.86 16.05 34.53
C PRO A 1 -3.36 14.72 33.94
N MET A 2 -4.15 13.65 34.09
CA MET A 2 -3.87 12.34 33.51
C MET A 2 -3.94 12.44 31.97
N GLY A 3 -2.90 11.99 31.28
CA GLY A 3 -2.84 12.00 29.82
C GLY A 3 -3.95 11.15 29.23
N THR A 4 -4.69 11.71 28.28
CA THR A 4 -5.58 10.96 27.40
C THR A 4 -4.73 9.96 26.62
N GLY A 5 -4.76 8.69 27.02
CA GLY A 5 -4.22 7.59 26.23
C GLY A 5 -5.00 7.52 24.92
N GLY A 6 -4.45 8.14 23.86
CA GLY A 6 -5.09 8.19 22.55
C GLY A 6 -5.33 6.78 22.03
N SER A 7 -6.58 6.44 21.72
CA SER A 7 -6.90 5.17 21.07
C SER A 7 -6.32 5.17 19.66
N ILE A 8 -5.28 4.38 19.43
CA ILE A 8 -4.70 4.17 18.10
C ILE A 8 -5.65 3.23 17.34
N GLN A 9 -6.37 3.75 16.35
CA GLN A 9 -7.28 2.98 15.51
C GLN A 9 -6.63 2.75 14.15
N THR A 10 -6.22 1.50 13.89
CA THR A 10 -5.56 1.11 12.65
C THR A 10 -6.51 0.34 11.73
N VAL A 11 -6.33 0.51 10.43
CA VAL A 11 -7.01 -0.25 9.38
C VAL A 11 -6.04 -1.29 8.86
N THR A 12 -6.49 -2.55 8.81
CA THR A 12 -5.68 -3.69 8.34
C THR A 12 -6.43 -4.39 7.21
N LEU A 13 -5.74 -4.70 6.12
CA LEU A 13 -6.29 -5.50 5.02
C LEU A 13 -5.90 -6.96 5.21
N ALA A 14 -6.85 -7.85 4.95
CA ALA A 14 -6.64 -9.29 4.94
C ALA A 14 -6.70 -9.81 3.50
N VAL A 15 -5.71 -10.60 3.10
CA VAL A 15 -5.69 -11.31 1.83
C VAL A 15 -6.36 -12.66 2.05
N LEU A 16 -7.45 -12.92 1.33
CA LEU A 16 -8.12 -14.21 1.38
C LEU A 16 -7.71 -15.08 0.20
N LYS A 17 -7.69 -16.38 0.44
CA LYS A 17 -7.53 -17.36 -0.63
C LYS A 17 -8.80 -17.38 -1.49
N PRO A 18 -8.69 -17.20 -2.82
CA PRO A 18 -9.85 -17.15 -3.71
C PRO A 18 -10.76 -18.37 -3.55
N GLY A 19 -12.08 -18.15 -3.54
CA GLY A 19 -13.08 -19.23 -3.40
C GLY A 19 -13.19 -19.82 -1.98
N THR A 20 -12.46 -19.28 -1.01
CA THR A 20 -12.54 -19.69 0.39
C THR A 20 -12.62 -18.45 1.30
N HIS A 21 -12.95 -18.65 2.57
CA HIS A 21 -12.87 -17.60 3.60
C HIS A 21 -11.57 -17.68 4.42
N GLU A 22 -10.55 -18.38 3.91
CA GLU A 22 -9.27 -18.54 4.57
C GLU A 22 -8.41 -17.29 4.37
N VAL A 23 -7.89 -16.71 5.46
CA VAL A 23 -7.00 -15.56 5.43
C VAL A 23 -5.55 -16.05 5.30
N ILE A 24 -4.90 -15.71 4.18
CA ILE A 24 -3.50 -16.06 3.90
C ILE A 24 -2.55 -15.05 4.55
N ASP A 25 -2.91 -13.76 4.57
CA ASP A 25 -2.04 -12.72 5.09
C ASP A 25 -2.83 -11.51 5.60
N ARG A 26 -2.21 -10.71 6.46
CA ARG A 26 -2.75 -9.44 6.98
C ARG A 26 -1.65 -8.39 6.98
N PHE A 27 -1.92 -7.25 6.36
CA PHE A 27 -1.00 -6.13 6.35
C PHE A 27 -1.67 -4.84 6.79
N LEU A 28 -0.88 -4.01 7.47
CA LEU A 28 -1.31 -2.71 7.93
C LEU A 28 -1.57 -1.80 6.72
N PHE A 29 -2.78 -1.27 6.63
CA PHE A 29 -3.20 -0.42 5.53
C PHE A 29 -3.12 1.07 5.87
N ALA A 30 -3.62 1.45 7.06
CA ALA A 30 -3.52 2.80 7.55
C ALA A 30 -3.44 2.84 9.07
N HIS A 31 -2.67 3.78 9.61
CA HIS A 31 -2.59 4.01 11.06
C HIS A 31 -3.78 4.81 11.62
N GLU A 32 -4.60 5.39 10.75
CA GLU A 32 -5.73 6.25 11.11
C GLU A 32 -6.92 5.94 10.19
N ILE A 33 -8.13 5.89 10.74
CA ILE A 33 -9.34 5.55 9.98
C ILE A 33 -9.57 6.51 8.83
N HIS A 34 -9.45 7.82 9.05
CA HIS A 34 -9.69 8.82 8.00
C HIS A 34 -8.75 8.64 6.79
N ARG A 35 -7.49 8.25 7.02
CA ARG A 35 -6.56 7.91 5.94
C ARG A 35 -6.94 6.60 5.28
N GLY A 36 -7.39 5.62 6.05
CA GLY A 36 -7.88 4.34 5.55
C GLY A 36 -9.07 4.50 4.60
N GLU A 37 -10.04 5.34 4.96
CA GLU A 37 -11.20 5.64 4.10
C GLU A 37 -10.77 6.26 2.77
N MET A 38 -9.89 7.27 2.82
CA MET A 38 -9.37 7.93 1.62
C MET A 38 -8.59 6.96 0.73
N TYR A 39 -7.68 6.16 1.29
CA TYR A 39 -6.91 5.18 0.52
C TYR A 39 -7.79 4.08 -0.05
N TRP A 40 -8.82 3.66 0.68
CA TRP A 40 -9.77 2.68 0.19
C TRP A 40 -10.60 3.21 -0.98
N ALA A 41 -11.08 4.46 -0.89
CA ALA A 41 -11.78 5.11 -2.00
C ALA A 41 -10.90 5.20 -3.26
N MET A 42 -9.61 5.51 -3.11
CA MET A 42 -8.66 5.51 -4.22
C MET A 42 -8.47 4.10 -4.82
N ALA A 43 -8.32 3.07 -3.98
CA ALA A 43 -8.20 1.70 -4.44
C ALA A 43 -9.47 1.24 -5.20
N GLN A 44 -10.66 1.59 -4.70
CA GLN A 44 -11.92 1.30 -5.38
C GLN A 44 -12.01 2.01 -6.73
N LEU A 45 -11.66 3.30 -6.78
CA LEU A 45 -11.67 4.08 -8.01
C LEU A 45 -10.74 3.49 -9.07
N PHE A 46 -9.53 3.09 -8.66
CA PHE A 46 -8.57 2.40 -9.52
C PHE A 46 -9.13 1.07 -10.04
N MET A 47 -9.73 0.24 -9.17
CA MET A 47 -10.30 -1.04 -9.59
C MET A 47 -11.48 -0.90 -10.56
N GLN A 48 -12.24 0.20 -10.48
CA GLN A 48 -13.42 0.42 -11.33
C GLN A 48 -13.11 1.10 -12.66
N GLN A 49 -12.23 2.11 -12.65
CA GLN A 49 -12.03 3.01 -13.78
C GLN A 49 -10.58 2.97 -14.31
N GLY A 50 -9.70 2.23 -13.65
CA GLY A 50 -8.30 2.11 -14.02
C GLY A 50 -7.44 3.31 -13.56
N PRO A 51 -6.17 3.36 -14.00
CA PRO A 51 -5.18 4.32 -13.54
C PRO A 51 -5.52 5.78 -13.85
N HIS A 52 -6.27 6.05 -14.92
CA HIS A 52 -6.59 7.42 -15.35
C HIS A 52 -7.56 8.16 -14.42
N ALA A 53 -8.30 7.44 -13.58
CA ALA A 53 -9.25 8.01 -12.63
C ALA A 53 -8.59 8.49 -11.34
N LEU A 54 -7.33 8.10 -11.08
CA LEU A 54 -6.60 8.55 -9.91
C LEU A 54 -6.14 10.01 -10.06
N PRO A 55 -6.05 10.77 -8.96
CA PRO A 55 -5.50 12.11 -9.00
C PRO A 55 -4.05 12.09 -9.49
N THR A 56 -3.65 13.14 -10.20
CA THR A 56 -2.26 13.29 -10.62
C THR A 56 -1.39 13.46 -9.38
N PHE A 57 -0.58 12.43 -9.09
CA PHE A 57 0.35 12.50 -7.97
C PHE A 57 1.49 13.46 -8.34
N PRO A 58 1.86 14.41 -7.45
CA PRO A 58 2.95 15.34 -7.71
C PRO A 58 4.31 14.64 -7.80
N TYR A 59 4.40 13.44 -7.22
CA TYR A 59 5.58 12.59 -7.27
C TYR A 59 5.24 11.30 -8.00
N PRO A 60 6.13 10.83 -8.91
CA PRO A 60 5.96 9.53 -9.52
C PRO A 60 5.95 8.43 -8.45
N PRO A 61 5.31 7.28 -8.72
CA PRO A 61 5.40 6.11 -7.86
C PRO A 61 6.85 5.78 -7.52
N ARG A 62 7.09 5.38 -6.27
CA ARG A 62 8.43 5.00 -5.83
C ARG A 62 8.89 3.79 -6.65
N ASP A 63 9.91 3.99 -7.48
CA ASP A 63 10.62 2.88 -8.11
C ASP A 63 11.42 2.11 -7.05
N TRP A 64 11.02 0.85 -6.85
CA TRP A 64 11.66 -0.04 -5.88
C TRP A 64 12.96 -0.65 -6.40
N ASN A 65 13.16 -0.64 -7.71
CA ASN A 65 14.34 -1.15 -8.39
C ASN A 65 15.33 -0.04 -8.76
N ASN A 66 15.09 1.21 -8.31
CA ASN A 66 15.95 2.34 -8.62
C ASN A 66 17.34 2.18 -7.94
N GLU A 67 18.38 1.99 -8.76
CA GLU A 67 19.77 1.84 -8.33
C GLU A 67 20.47 3.17 -8.03
N ASP A 68 19.88 4.30 -8.47
CA ASP A 68 20.42 5.66 -8.28
C ASP A 68 20.27 6.17 -6.84
N VAL A 69 19.61 5.40 -5.96
CA VAL A 69 19.56 5.68 -4.52
C VAL A 69 20.94 5.36 -3.93
N SER A 70 21.85 6.33 -4.04
CA SER A 70 23.28 6.23 -3.74
C SER A 70 23.63 5.73 -2.33
N PHE A 71 22.68 5.77 -1.38
CA PHE A 71 22.94 5.53 0.04
C PHE A 71 22.42 4.20 0.62
N ASN A 72 21.80 3.32 -0.18
CA ASN A 72 21.24 2.07 0.37
C ASN A 72 21.85 0.80 -0.25
N LEU A 73 22.94 0.31 0.35
CA LEU A 73 23.60 -0.95 -0.04
C LEU A 73 22.66 -2.16 0.04
N ALA A 74 21.75 -2.20 1.02
CA ALA A 74 20.79 -3.28 1.15
C ALA A 74 19.81 -3.32 -0.03
N ARG A 75 19.43 -2.16 -0.59
CA ARG A 75 18.60 -2.10 -1.81
C ARG A 75 19.32 -2.59 -3.06
N ARG A 76 20.62 -2.36 -3.19
CA ARG A 76 21.40 -2.84 -4.35
C ARG A 76 21.54 -4.36 -4.37
N LEU A 77 21.61 -4.97 -3.19
CA LEU A 77 21.73 -6.42 -3.03
C LEU A 77 20.37 -7.13 -2.92
N ALA A 78 19.29 -6.38 -2.74
CA ALA A 78 17.95 -6.95 -2.64
C ALA A 78 17.50 -7.54 -3.98
N PRO A 79 16.73 -8.65 -3.98
CA PRO A 79 16.10 -9.17 -5.19
C PRO A 79 15.23 -8.08 -5.83
N LYS A 80 15.47 -7.81 -7.11
CA LYS A 80 14.67 -6.85 -7.88
C LYS A 80 13.28 -7.43 -8.11
N VAL A 81 12.26 -6.61 -7.88
CA VAL A 81 10.88 -7.02 -8.11
C VAL A 81 10.65 -7.06 -9.61
N GLN A 82 10.40 -8.26 -10.14
CA GLN A 82 9.96 -8.47 -11.51
C GLN A 82 8.43 -8.54 -11.49
N TRP A 83 7.78 -7.44 -11.86
CA TRP A 83 6.35 -7.47 -12.06
C TRP A 83 6.05 -8.32 -13.31
N PRO A 84 5.00 -9.15 -13.29
CA PRO A 84 4.55 -9.82 -14.51
C PRO A 84 4.26 -8.76 -15.58
N ALA A 85 4.68 -9.02 -16.82
CA ALA A 85 4.30 -8.20 -17.95
C ALA A 85 2.77 -8.10 -18.01
N GLU A 86 2.24 -6.92 -18.37
CA GLU A 86 0.81 -6.63 -18.37
C GLU A 86 -0.02 -7.79 -18.94
N MET A 87 -1.04 -8.23 -18.18
CA MET A 87 -2.12 -9.08 -18.66
C MET A 87 -3.22 -8.22 -19.27
#